data_AF-A0AAN8XBX0-F1
#
_entry.id   AF-A0AAN8XBX0-F1
#
_cell.length_a   1.000
_cell.length_b   1.000
_cell.length_c   1.000
_cell.angle_alpha   90.00
_cell.angle_beta   90.00
_cell.angle_gamma   90.00
#
_symmetry.space_group_name_H-M   'P 1'
#
loop_
_entity.id
_entity.type
_entity.pdbx_description
1 polymer ?
#
loop_
_entity_poly.entity_id
_entity_poly.type
_entity_poly.pdbx_seq_one_letter_code
_entity_poly.pdbx_strand_id
1 'polypeptide(L)'
;MQGWFHGHGIFWRNDSMRFEGEFRGGRIWGHGLVTYADGSNGFPRNEGFFQDCRFMRKTRCPQVIQRAQKVSHIARAQIDAH
;
A
#
# COMPACT_ATOMS: atom_id res chain seq x y z
N MET A 1 12.36 -18.18 -8.22
CA MET A 1 12.18 -16.72 -8.06
C MET A 1 10.68 -16.45 -7.98
N GLN A 2 10.14 -16.11 -6.82
CA GLN A 2 8.74 -15.67 -6.76
C GLN A 2 8.74 -14.18 -7.09
N GLY A 3 8.38 -13.81 -8.32
CA GLY A 3 8.29 -12.43 -8.79
C GLY A 3 7.07 -11.68 -8.23
N TRP A 4 6.67 -12.00 -7.00
CA TRP A 4 5.45 -11.50 -6.37
C TRP A 4 5.80 -10.39 -5.38
N PHE A 5 4.93 -9.39 -5.28
CA PHE A 5 5.09 -8.32 -4.30
C PHE A 5 5.14 -8.90 -2.87
N HIS A 6 6.16 -8.47 -2.12
CA HIS A 6 6.38 -8.86 -0.73
C HIS A 6 7.01 -7.68 0.03
N GLY A 7 6.59 -7.47 1.28
CA GLY A 7 7.09 -6.36 2.12
C GLY A 7 6.26 -5.10 1.95
N HIS A 8 6.90 -3.93 1.95
CA HIS A 8 6.21 -2.63 1.91
C HIS A 8 6.20 -2.06 0.50
N GLY A 9 5.09 -1.47 0.09
CA GLY A 9 5.01 -0.82 -1.21
C GLY A 9 3.74 -0.02 -1.43
N ILE A 10 3.62 0.52 -2.64
CA ILE A 10 2.40 1.19 -3.09
C ILE A 10 1.90 0.47 -4.33
N PHE A 11 0.62 0.13 -4.31
CA PHE A 11 -0.09 -0.42 -5.46
C PHE A 11 -1.03 0.64 -6.01
N TRP A 12 -0.92 0.92 -7.31
CA TRP A 12 -1.87 1.75 -8.05
C TRP A 12 -2.77 0.86 -8.88
N ARG A 13 -4.07 1.10 -8.78
CA ARG A 13 -5.06 0.55 -9.67
C ARG A 13 -5.32 1.54 -10.81
N ASN A 14 -5.81 1.03 -11.94
CA ASN A 14 -6.08 1.82 -13.15
C ASN A 14 -7.14 2.92 -12.96
N ASP A 15 -7.95 2.85 -11.91
CA ASP A 15 -8.94 3.86 -11.54
C ASP A 15 -8.38 4.93 -10.59
N SER A 16 -7.05 5.07 -10.51
CA SER A 16 -6.35 6.00 -9.62
C SER A 16 -6.51 5.71 -8.12
N MET A 17 -7.19 4.62 -7.73
CA MET A 17 -7.13 4.13 -6.36
C MET A 17 -5.71 3.64 -6.05
N ARG A 18 -5.19 3.98 -4.88
CA ARG A 18 -3.91 3.46 -4.39
C ARG A 18 -4.04 2.81 -3.02
N PHE A 19 -3.24 1.78 -2.82
CA PHE A 19 -3.02 1.16 -1.52
C PHE A 19 -1.57 1.36 -1.09
N GLU A 20 -1.36 1.86 0.12
CA GLU A 20 -0.04 2.08 0.72
C GLU A 20 0.08 1.19 1.95
N GLY A 21 0.93 0.17 1.90
CA GLY A 21 1.02 -0.79 3.00
C GLY A 21 1.83 -2.05 2.71
N GLU A 22 1.45 -3.13 3.39
CA GLU A 22 2.14 -4.42 3.38
C GLU A 22 1.55 -5.40 2.36
N PHE A 23 2.45 -6.16 1.72
CA PHE A 23 2.14 -7.19 0.75
C PHE A 23 2.79 -8.51 1.15
N ARG A 24 2.10 -9.61 0.89
CA ARG A 24 2.63 -10.96 1.03
C ARG A 24 2.11 -11.83 -0.09
N GLY A 25 3.05 -12.34 -0.90
CA GLY A 25 2.72 -13.26 -1.98
C GLY A 25 1.80 -12.63 -3.03
N GLY A 26 2.08 -11.39 -3.42
CA GLY A 26 1.32 -10.67 -4.45
C GLY A 26 -0.05 -10.15 -3.99
N ARG A 27 -0.41 -10.35 -2.71
CA ARG A 27 -1.66 -9.87 -2.13
C ARG A 27 -1.40 -8.82 -1.07
N ILE A 28 -2.38 -7.95 -0.85
CA ILE A 28 -2.41 -7.04 0.29
C ILE A 28 -2.57 -7.88 1.56
N TRP A 29 -1.61 -7.78 2.47
CA TRP A 29 -1.58 -8.53 3.71
C TRP A 29 -0.76 -7.79 4.77
N GLY A 30 -1.43 -7.33 5.83
CA GLY A 30 -0.85 -6.50 6.87
C GLY A 30 -1.53 -5.14 6.97
N HIS A 31 -0.82 -4.16 7.53
CA HIS A 31 -1.35 -2.82 7.73
C HIS A 31 -1.25 -1.98 6.45
N GLY A 32 -2.18 -1.04 6.29
CA GLY A 32 -2.10 -0.06 5.21
C GLY A 32 -3.25 0.93 5.18
N LEU A 33 -3.24 1.73 4.12
CA LEU A 33 -4.20 2.79 3.83
C LEU A 33 -4.69 2.69 2.39
N VAL A 34 -6.01 2.80 2.22
CA VAL A 34 -6.63 3.04 0.91
C VAL A 34 -6.79 4.54 0.68
N THR A 35 -6.31 5.02 -0.46
CA THR A 35 -6.66 6.33 -1.00
C THR A 35 -7.45 6.14 -2.29
N TYR A 36 -8.64 6.72 -2.35
CA TYR A 36 -9.52 6.65 -3.52
C TYR A 36 -9.08 7.64 -4.61
N ALA A 37 -9.71 7.52 -5.79
CA ALA A 37 -9.43 8.36 -6.94
C ALA A 37 -9.61 9.86 -6.67
N ASP A 38 -10.54 10.20 -5.78
CA ASP A 38 -10.82 11.57 -5.32
C ASP A 38 -9.81 12.09 -4.28
N GLY A 39 -8.80 11.29 -3.93
CA GLY A 39 -7.81 11.60 -2.90
C GLY A 39 -8.30 11.37 -1.47
N SER A 40 -9.56 10.99 -1.27
CA SER A 40 -10.10 10.71 0.06
C SER A 40 -9.60 9.35 0.57
N ASN A 41 -9.68 9.16 1.89
CA ASN A 41 -9.44 7.86 2.52
C ASN A 41 -10.75 7.18 2.95
N GLY A 42 -11.90 7.66 2.45
CA GLY A 42 -13.22 7.26 2.91
C GLY A 42 -13.61 7.84 4.28
N PHE A 43 -14.89 7.70 4.62
CA PHE A 43 -15.44 8.04 5.94
C PHE A 43 -16.21 6.83 6.49
N PRO A 44 -15.77 6.20 7.59
CA PRO A 44 -14.52 6.50 8.31
C PRO A 44 -13.28 6.10 7.50
N ARG A 45 -12.12 6.64 7.89
CA ARG A 45 -10.84 6.42 7.23
C ARG A 45 -10.49 4.93 7.09
N ASN A 46 -10.22 4.48 5.87
CA ASN A 46 -9.84 3.12 5.50
C ASN A 46 -8.35 2.85 5.75
N GLU A 47 -7.96 3.01 7.01
CA GLU A 47 -6.62 2.69 7.53
C GLU A 47 -6.75 1.54 8.53
N GLY A 48 -5.96 0.49 8.35
CA GLY A 48 -6.10 -0.68 9.21
C GLY A 48 -5.38 -1.93 8.71
N PHE A 49 -5.77 -3.06 9.29
CA PHE A 49 -5.24 -4.37 8.96
C PHE A 49 -6.06 -5.03 7.85
N PHE A 50 -5.37 -5.55 6.85
CA PHE A 50 -5.91 -6.24 5.70
C PHE A 50 -5.39 -7.66 5.66
N GLN A 51 -6.25 -8.60 5.31
CA GLN A 51 -5.88 -9.99 5.10
C GLN A 51 -6.55 -10.49 3.83
N ASP A 52 -5.76 -11.07 2.94
CA ASP A 52 -6.24 -11.54 1.64
C ASP A 52 -7.02 -10.45 0.85
N CYS A 53 -6.45 -9.25 0.81
CA CYS A 53 -7.07 -8.05 0.22
C CYS A 53 -8.41 -7.60 0.86
N ARG A 54 -8.82 -8.18 1.99
CA ARG A 54 -10.03 -7.78 2.74
C ARG A 54 -9.67 -6.91 3.92
N PHE A 55 -10.46 -5.87 4.17
CA PHE A 55 -10.31 -5.01 5.34
C PHE A 55 -10.86 -5.70 6.58
N MET A 56 -9.99 -5.99 7.55
CA MET A 56 -10.35 -6.76 8.75
C MET A 56 -10.65 -5.85 9.93
N ARG A 57 -9.80 -4.83 10.16
CA ARG A 57 -9.89 -3.98 11.35
C ARG A 57 -9.33 -2.60 11.12
N LYS A 58 -10.06 -1.57 11.56
CA LYS A 58 -9.60 -0.17 11.57
C LYS A 58 -8.48 0.01 12.59
N THR A 59 -7.33 0.54 12.18
CA THR A 59 -6.20 0.83 13.06
C THR A 59 -5.29 1.83 12.37
N ARG A 60 -4.87 2.88 13.08
CA ARG A 60 -3.88 3.80 12.54
C ARG A 60 -2.51 3.12 12.47
N CYS A 61 -1.85 3.20 11.32
CA CYS A 61 -0.56 2.61 11.01
C CYS A 61 0.34 3.60 10.21
N PRO A 62 0.58 4.83 10.71
CA PRO A 62 1.33 5.86 9.97
C PRO A 62 2.75 5.44 9.58
N GLN A 63 3.43 4.67 10.45
CA GLN A 63 4.79 4.20 10.20
C GLN A 63 4.87 3.25 8.99
N VAL A 64 3.86 2.39 8.82
CA VAL A 64 3.78 1.45 7.70
C VAL A 64 3.56 2.22 6.39
N ILE A 65 2.67 3.22 6.41
CA ILE A 65 2.38 4.08 5.26
C ILE A 65 3.64 4.87 4.85
N GLN A 66 4.34 5.48 5.81
CA GLN A 66 5.58 6.21 5.55
C GLN A 66 6.67 5.31 4.98
N ARG A 67 6.78 4.07 5.48
CA ARG A 67 7.75 3.09 4.96
C ARG A 67 7.43 2.66 3.54
N ALA A 68 6.15 2.40 3.25
CA ALA A 68 5.68 2.12 1.89
C ALA A 68 6.01 3.26 0.90
N GLN A 69 5.75 4.50 1.30
CA GLN A 69 6.10 5.70 0.52
C GLN A 69 7.61 5.82 0.28
N LYS A 70 8.41 5.66 1.33
CA LYS A 70 9.88 5.70 1.22
C LYS A 70 10.42 4.63 0.26
N VAL A 71 9.94 3.39 0.40
CA VAL A 71 10.37 2.29 -0.49
C VAL A 71 9.96 2.57 -1.93
N SER A 72 8.73 3.02 -2.16
CA SER A 72 8.27 3.35 -3.52
C SER A 72 9.06 4.50 -4.15
N HIS A 73 9.41 5.52 -3.37
CA HIS A 73 10.22 6.64 -3.86
C HIS A 73 11.63 6.19 -4.26
N ILE A 74 12.28 5.40 -3.41
CA ILE A 74 13.61 4.83 -3.70
C ILE A 74 13.57 3.96 -4.95
N ALA A 75 12.55 3.09 -5.09
CA ALA A 75 12.42 2.21 -6.24
C ALA A 75 12.26 2.97 -7.56
N ARG A 76 11.59 4.13 -7.54
CA ARG A 76 11.45 5.01 -8.72
C ARG A 76 12.76 5.71 -9.06
N ALA A 77 13.41 6.29 -8.06
CA ALA A 77 14.69 6.97 -8.25
C ALA A 77 15.79 6.04 -8.80
N GLN A 78 15.72 4.74 -8.51
CA GLN A 78 16.64 3.75 -9.06
C GLN A 78 16.44 3.48 -10.56
N ILE A 79 15.25 3.76 -11.11
CA ILE A 79 14.96 3.58 -12.55
C ILE A 79 15.56 4.74 -13.35
N ASP A 80 15.60 5.94 -12.78
CA ASP A 80 16.11 7.15 -13.46
C ASP A 80 17.66 7.20 -13.51
N ALA A 81 18.36 6.24 -12.89
CA ALA A 81 19.82 6.17 -12.80
C ALA A 81 20.46 5.27 -13.87
N HIS A 82 19.70 4.76 -14.83
CA HIS A 82 20.13 3.89 -15.93
C HIS A 82 19.60 4.40 -17.27
#